data_AF-K1SZ79-F1
#
_entry.id   AF-K1SZ79-F1
#
_cell.length_a   1.000
_cell.length_b   1.000
_cell.length_c   1.000
_cell.angle_alpha   90.00
_cell.angle_beta   90.00
_cell.angle_gamma   90.00
#
_symmetry.space_group_name_H-M   'P 1'
#
loop_
_entity.id
_entity.type
_entity.pdbx_description
1 polymer ?
#
loop_
_entity_poly.entity_id
_entity_poly.type
_entity_poly.pdbx_seq_one_letter_code
_entity_poly.pdbx_strand_id
1 'polypeptide(L)'
;MLQTYKSYTRRTLAMLLAVLVAVGALFSGSFPVHAADGTISYKAGANIPYGSYFTSRMSFDGSNTAYCVEPLKKTPSSGSYSYDLLSQNSPLRKALYYLNGGYGYDKVVKDKYFSGWSDDNSYVIGHLVVAYIYAGNSADTGAFH
;
A
#
# COMPACT_ATOMS: atom_id res chain seq x y z
N MET A 1 13.48 -13.06 59.09
CA MET A 1 13.83 -11.71 58.58
C MET A 1 14.11 -11.69 57.07
N LEU A 2 14.75 -12.72 56.46
CA LEU A 2 14.99 -12.74 55.00
C LEU A 2 13.74 -12.97 54.12
N GLN A 3 12.75 -13.75 54.56
CA GLN A 3 11.53 -14.02 53.78
C GLN A 3 10.64 -12.78 53.61
N THR A 4 10.55 -11.95 54.64
CA THR A 4 9.81 -10.67 54.61
C THR A 4 10.47 -9.64 53.70
N TYR A 5 11.81 -9.62 53.65
CA TYR A 5 12.58 -8.76 52.74
C TYR A 5 12.30 -9.10 51.27
N LYS A 6 12.36 -10.38 50.89
CA LYS A 6 12.07 -10.86 49.52
C LYS A 6 10.63 -10.56 49.08
N SER A 7 9.67 -10.65 50.00
CA SER A 7 8.27 -10.28 49.78
C SER A 7 8.10 -8.77 49.55
N TYR A 8 8.76 -7.94 50.35
CA TYR A 8 8.74 -6.49 50.21
C TYR A 8 9.36 -6.03 48.90
N THR A 9 10.53 -6.58 48.51
CA THR A 9 11.19 -6.26 47.23
C THR A 9 10.33 -6.63 46.02
N ARG A 10 9.58 -7.74 46.08
CA ARG A 10 8.69 -8.15 45.00
C ARG A 10 7.46 -7.24 44.87
N ARG A 11 6.92 -6.77 46.00
CA ARG A 11 5.80 -5.82 46.03
C ARG A 11 6.20 -4.43 45.54
N THR A 12 7.40 -3.95 45.90
CA THR A 12 7.91 -2.66 45.41
C THR A 12 8.23 -2.71 43.92
N LEU A 13 8.82 -3.80 43.42
CA LEU A 13 9.04 -4.03 41.99
C LEU A 13 7.71 -4.07 41.20
N ALA A 14 6.68 -4.73 41.73
CA ALA A 14 5.37 -4.76 41.09
C ALA A 14 4.71 -3.38 41.03
N MET A 15 4.84 -2.57 42.10
CA MET A 15 4.34 -1.19 42.09
C MET A 15 5.11 -0.31 41.10
N LEU A 16 6.43 -0.44 41.02
CA LEU A 16 7.24 0.27 40.03
C LEU A 16 6.83 -0.08 38.59
N LEU A 17 6.64 -1.37 38.30
CA LEU A 17 6.17 -1.81 36.98
C LEU A 17 4.79 -1.25 36.63
N ALA A 18 3.86 -1.25 37.60
CA ALA A 18 2.52 -0.71 37.42
C ALA A 18 2.55 0.80 37.12
N VAL A 19 3.39 1.56 37.83
CA VAL A 19 3.61 3.00 37.56
C VAL A 19 4.19 3.20 36.17
N LEU A 20 5.17 2.39 35.76
CA LEU A 20 5.81 2.50 34.45
C LEU A 20 4.83 2.22 33.30
N VAL A 21 3.95 1.23 33.44
CA VAL A 21 2.87 0.95 32.48
C VAL A 21 1.84 2.09 32.43
N ALA A 22 1.43 2.62 33.58
CA ALA A 22 0.48 3.74 33.64
C ALA A 22 1.05 5.00 32.98
N VAL A 23 2.32 5.31 33.24
CA VAL A 23 3.03 6.42 32.61
C VAL A 23 3.17 6.19 31.10
N GLY A 24 3.53 4.98 30.67
CA GLY A 24 3.60 4.63 29.24
C GLY A 24 2.26 4.80 28.51
N ALA A 25 1.14 4.46 29.16
CA ALA A 25 -0.20 4.67 28.60
C ALA A 25 -0.57 6.16 28.49
N LEU A 26 -0.15 7.00 29.42
CA LEU A 26 -0.41 8.46 29.38
C LEU A 26 0.38 9.16 28.27
N PHE A 27 1.55 8.65 27.90
CA PHE A 27 2.37 9.14 26.79
C PHE A 27 2.08 8.44 25.45
N SER A 28 1.20 7.44 25.45
CA SER A 28 0.72 6.82 24.22
C SER A 28 -0.30 7.77 23.59
N GLY A 29 0.18 8.71 22.79
CA GLY A 29 -0.67 9.59 22.00
C GLY A 29 -1.70 8.77 21.22
N SER A 30 -2.93 9.27 21.18
CA SER A 30 -3.99 8.73 20.33
C SER A 30 -3.52 8.87 18.89
N PHE A 31 -2.92 7.82 18.32
CA PHE A 31 -2.74 7.79 16.88
C PHE A 31 -4.15 7.78 16.28
N PRO A 32 -4.51 8.75 15.44
CA PRO A 32 -5.78 8.69 14.75
C PRO A 32 -5.76 7.46 13.85
N VAL A 33 -6.37 6.38 14.32
CA VAL A 33 -6.75 5.26 13.47
C VAL A 33 -7.83 5.84 12.56
N HIS A 34 -7.45 6.18 11.33
CA HIS A 34 -8.44 6.52 10.31
C HIS A 34 -9.26 5.25 10.10
N ALA A 35 -10.43 5.17 10.73
CA ALA A 35 -11.46 4.26 10.28
C ALA A 35 -11.69 4.63 8.82
N ALA A 36 -11.44 3.69 7.91
CA ALA A 36 -11.58 3.99 6.51
C ALA A 36 -13.04 4.40 6.25
N ASP A 37 -13.23 5.65 5.85
CA ASP A 37 -14.55 6.26 5.62
C ASP A 37 -15.22 5.74 4.34
N GLY A 38 -14.70 4.64 3.79
CA GLY A 38 -15.11 4.03 2.54
C GLY A 38 -14.63 4.80 1.32
N THR A 39 -13.80 5.83 1.48
CA THR A 39 -13.28 6.63 0.37
C THR A 39 -11.76 6.69 0.34
N ILE A 40 -11.22 7.02 -0.83
CA ILE A 40 -9.81 7.37 -1.05
C ILE A 40 -9.71 8.77 -1.66
N SER A 41 -8.63 9.47 -1.35
CA SER A 41 -8.25 10.73 -1.99
C SER A 41 -7.37 10.43 -3.20
N TYR A 42 -7.99 10.33 -4.39
CA TYR A 42 -7.32 10.00 -5.64
C TYR A 42 -6.74 11.24 -6.33
N LYS A 43 -5.55 11.08 -6.92
CA LYS A 43 -4.88 12.09 -7.74
C LYS A 43 -4.40 11.49 -9.06
N ALA A 44 -4.86 12.09 -10.16
CA ALA A 44 -4.29 11.87 -11.48
C ALA A 44 -3.03 12.72 -11.66
N GLY A 45 -1.95 12.11 -12.13
CA GLY A 45 -0.67 12.74 -12.40
C GLY A 45 -0.37 12.83 -13.89
N ALA A 46 0.92 12.97 -14.22
CA ALA A 46 1.39 13.14 -15.59
C ALA A 46 1.13 11.91 -16.47
N ASN A 47 1.03 12.12 -17.78
CA ASN A 47 0.94 11.03 -18.75
C ASN A 47 2.33 10.43 -19.01
N ILE A 48 2.41 9.10 -18.90
CA ILE A 48 3.59 8.30 -19.18
C ILE A 48 3.33 7.55 -20.50
N PRO A 49 4.05 7.87 -21.59
CA PRO A 49 3.85 7.22 -22.88
C PRO A 49 4.44 5.80 -22.90
N TYR A 50 3.80 4.90 -23.63
CA TYR A 50 4.35 3.59 -24.00
C TYR A 50 3.79 3.16 -25.35
N GLY A 51 4.67 2.90 -26.32
CA GLY A 51 4.25 2.66 -27.71
C GLY A 51 3.46 3.85 -28.27
N SER A 52 2.25 3.60 -28.76
CA SER A 52 1.32 4.62 -29.28
C SER A 52 0.29 5.09 -28.24
N TYR A 53 0.42 4.64 -26.99
CA TYR A 53 -0.55 4.87 -25.92
C TYR A 53 0.11 5.59 -24.74
N PHE A 54 -0.69 5.88 -23.72
CA PHE A 54 -0.20 6.48 -22.49
C PHE A 54 -1.05 6.04 -21.30
N THR A 55 -0.43 6.00 -20.12
CA THR A 55 -1.12 5.87 -18.83
C THR A 55 -0.87 7.11 -18.00
N SER A 56 -1.81 7.52 -17.16
CA SER A 56 -1.54 8.56 -16.16
C SER A 56 -0.85 7.95 -14.94
N ARG A 57 0.10 8.68 -14.35
CA ARG A 57 0.71 8.35 -13.04
C ARG A 57 -0.30 8.62 -11.95
N MET A 58 -0.89 7.57 -11.39
CA MET A 58 -1.97 7.70 -10.41
C MET A 58 -1.47 7.49 -8.98
N SER A 59 -1.98 8.28 -8.04
CA SER A 59 -1.78 8.05 -6.61
C SER A 59 -3.05 8.21 -5.79
N PHE A 60 -3.06 7.64 -4.59
CA PHE A 60 -4.13 7.84 -3.63
C PHE A 60 -3.58 7.98 -2.21
N ASP A 61 -4.32 8.68 -1.34
CA ASP A 61 -4.01 8.87 0.09
C ASP A 61 -2.54 9.25 0.34
N GLY A 62 -2.10 10.29 -0.35
CA GLY A 62 -0.70 10.74 -0.35
C GLY A 62 0.08 10.13 -1.51
N SER A 63 0.99 9.21 -1.19
CA SER A 63 1.96 8.65 -2.14
C SER A 63 1.71 7.18 -2.51
N ASN A 64 0.55 6.61 -2.15
CA ASN A 64 0.27 5.22 -2.53
C ASN A 64 0.04 5.14 -4.04
N THR A 65 0.67 4.18 -4.70
CA THR A 65 0.59 4.02 -6.15
C THR A 65 -0.74 3.38 -6.54
N ALA A 66 -1.44 4.00 -7.51
CA ALA A 66 -2.59 3.42 -8.18
C ALA A 66 -2.27 3.12 -9.65
N TYR A 67 -3.08 2.27 -10.27
CA TYR A 67 -2.97 1.90 -11.68
C TYR A 67 -4.33 1.93 -12.35
N CYS A 68 -4.35 2.37 -13.61
CA CYS A 68 -5.50 2.12 -14.48
C CYS A 68 -5.54 0.63 -14.84
N VAL A 69 -6.71 0.00 -14.72
CA VAL A 69 -6.94 -1.40 -15.11
C VAL A 69 -7.71 -1.53 -16.42
N GLU A 70 -8.22 -0.43 -16.97
CA GLU A 70 -9.01 -0.38 -18.20
C GLU A 70 -8.44 0.68 -19.14
N PRO A 71 -7.41 0.36 -19.94
CA PRO A 71 -6.66 1.39 -20.67
C PRO A 71 -7.48 2.11 -21.76
N LEU A 72 -8.50 1.46 -22.30
CA LEU A 72 -9.43 2.05 -23.26
C LEU A 72 -10.36 3.12 -22.64
N LYS A 73 -10.39 3.25 -21.31
CA LYS A 73 -11.21 4.24 -20.62
C LYS A 73 -10.41 5.47 -20.25
N LYS A 74 -11.12 6.60 -20.21
CA LYS A 74 -10.52 7.88 -19.80
C LYS A 74 -10.10 7.80 -18.32
N THR A 75 -8.89 8.30 -18.04
CA THR A 75 -8.42 8.50 -16.67
C THR A 75 -9.38 9.40 -15.89
N PRO A 76 -9.83 9.00 -14.68
CA PRO A 76 -10.72 9.82 -13.87
C PRO A 76 -10.02 11.10 -13.39
N SER A 77 -10.80 12.13 -13.09
CA SER A 77 -10.31 13.37 -12.47
C SER A 77 -9.87 13.13 -11.03
N SER A 78 -8.93 13.94 -10.51
CA SER A 78 -8.59 13.92 -9.08
C SER A 78 -9.81 14.24 -8.20
N GLY A 79 -9.96 13.55 -7.06
CA GLY A 79 -11.13 13.69 -6.20
C GLY A 79 -11.24 12.60 -5.13
N SER A 80 -12.35 12.62 -4.38
CA SER A 80 -12.70 11.55 -3.45
C SER A 80 -13.54 10.50 -4.16
N TYR A 81 -13.17 9.23 -4.02
CA TYR A 81 -13.86 8.09 -4.64
C TYR A 81 -14.13 7.01 -3.61
N SER A 82 -15.30 6.39 -3.69
CA SER A 82 -15.58 5.16 -2.93
C SER A 82 -14.77 3.99 -3.48
N TYR A 83 -14.43 3.04 -2.61
CA TYR A 83 -13.69 1.84 -3.00
C TYR A 83 -14.26 0.58 -2.38
N ASP A 84 -14.02 -0.55 -3.05
CA ASP A 84 -14.23 -1.88 -2.52
C ASP A 84 -12.89 -2.57 -2.27
N LEU A 85 -12.82 -3.37 -1.21
CA LEU A 85 -11.62 -4.15 -0.91
C LEU A 85 -11.49 -5.34 -1.86
N LEU A 86 -10.30 -5.51 -2.43
CA LEU A 86 -9.96 -6.73 -3.16
C LEU A 86 -9.98 -7.94 -2.22
N SER A 87 -10.58 -9.04 -2.69
CA SER A 87 -10.63 -10.30 -1.95
C SER A 87 -9.23 -10.82 -1.62
N GLN A 88 -9.13 -11.66 -0.58
CA GLN A 88 -7.82 -12.12 -0.13
C GLN A 88 -7.04 -12.91 -1.20
N ASN A 89 -7.76 -13.65 -2.02
CA ASN A 89 -7.21 -14.48 -3.08
C ASN A 89 -7.20 -13.76 -4.45
N SER A 90 -7.46 -12.45 -4.48
CA SER A 90 -7.46 -11.68 -5.72
C SER A 90 -6.08 -11.71 -6.39
N PRO A 91 -5.99 -12.15 -7.66
CA PRO A 91 -4.75 -12.08 -8.43
C PRO A 91 -4.22 -10.64 -8.55
N LEU A 92 -5.12 -9.65 -8.67
CA LEU A 92 -4.75 -8.23 -8.69
C LEU A 92 -4.06 -7.82 -7.39
N ARG A 93 -4.60 -8.24 -6.24
CA ARG A 93 -4.02 -7.91 -4.94
C ARG A 93 -2.59 -8.46 -4.80
N LYS A 94 -2.36 -9.68 -5.31
CA LYS A 94 -1.03 -10.29 -5.35
C LYS A 94 -0.09 -9.56 -6.31
N ALA A 95 -0.55 -9.16 -7.48
CA ALA A 95 0.24 -8.40 -8.44
C ALA A 95 0.67 -7.05 -7.86
N LEU A 96 -0.28 -6.27 -7.33
CA LEU A 96 -0.02 -4.96 -6.72
C LEU A 96 1.04 -4.99 -5.62
N TYR A 97 1.14 -6.10 -4.86
CA TYR A 97 2.18 -6.26 -3.85
C TYR A 97 3.61 -6.29 -4.43
N TYR A 98 3.77 -6.79 -5.65
CA TYR A 98 5.07 -7.00 -6.31
C TYR A 98 5.38 -6.01 -7.44
N LEU A 99 4.44 -5.14 -7.80
CA LEU A 99 4.60 -4.09 -8.81
C LEU A 99 5.08 -2.77 -8.18
N ASN A 100 5.54 -1.82 -8.99
CA ASN A 100 6.06 -0.53 -8.52
C ASN A 100 5.09 0.16 -7.51
N GLY A 101 5.61 0.52 -6.34
CA GLY A 101 4.82 1.06 -5.22
C GLY A 101 4.32 0.01 -4.24
N GLY A 102 4.42 -1.28 -4.57
CA GLY A 102 4.16 -2.40 -3.68
C GLY A 102 5.36 -2.73 -2.80
N TYR A 103 5.10 -3.18 -1.57
CA TYR A 103 6.17 -3.52 -0.61
C TYR A 103 7.11 -4.63 -1.13
N GLY A 104 6.56 -5.64 -1.81
CA GLY A 104 7.34 -6.72 -2.40
C GLY A 104 8.18 -6.29 -3.60
N TYR A 105 7.83 -5.19 -4.27
CA TYR A 105 8.58 -4.68 -5.40
C TYR A 105 9.99 -4.26 -4.99
N ASP A 106 10.10 -3.35 -4.02
CA ASP A 106 11.40 -2.85 -3.56
C ASP A 106 12.24 -3.92 -2.87
N LYS A 107 11.60 -4.93 -2.25
CA LYS A 107 12.31 -5.98 -1.50
C LYS A 107 12.77 -7.17 -2.34
N VAL A 108 12.08 -7.47 -3.44
CA VAL A 108 12.27 -8.74 -4.17
C VAL A 108 12.40 -8.55 -5.68
N VAL A 109 11.66 -7.61 -6.27
CA VAL A 109 11.47 -7.56 -7.73
C VAL A 109 12.39 -6.54 -8.39
N LYS A 110 12.49 -5.34 -7.81
CA LYS A 110 13.16 -4.19 -8.42
C LYS A 110 14.59 -4.50 -8.86
N ASP A 111 15.45 -4.92 -7.93
CA ASP A 111 16.87 -5.16 -8.23
C ASP A 111 17.10 -6.38 -9.13
N LYS A 112 16.18 -7.34 -9.11
CA LYS A 112 16.33 -8.60 -9.85
C LYS A 112 15.84 -8.50 -11.30
N TYR A 113 14.76 -7.75 -11.54
CA TYR A 113 14.05 -7.74 -12.83
C TYR A 113 13.98 -6.35 -13.47
N PHE A 114 14.15 -5.28 -12.69
CA PHE A 114 14.05 -3.88 -13.16
C PHE A 114 15.33 -3.09 -12.88
N SER A 115 16.47 -3.77 -12.69
CA SER A 115 17.76 -3.09 -12.53
C SER A 115 18.08 -2.27 -13.78
N GLY A 116 18.34 -0.97 -13.59
CA GLY A 116 18.59 -0.02 -14.67
C GLY A 116 17.33 0.49 -15.39
N TRP A 117 16.12 0.05 -14.99
CA TRP A 117 14.88 0.60 -15.53
C TRP A 117 14.52 1.91 -14.81
N SER A 118 13.92 2.85 -15.54
CA SER A 118 13.35 4.06 -14.95
C SER A 118 12.10 3.73 -14.10
N ASP A 119 11.77 4.64 -13.18
CA ASP A 119 10.53 4.58 -12.40
C ASP A 119 9.31 4.46 -13.34
N ASP A 120 9.25 5.33 -14.36
CA ASP A 120 8.18 5.35 -15.35
C ASP A 120 8.07 4.04 -16.14
N ASN A 121 9.18 3.45 -16.59
CA ASN A 121 9.13 2.18 -17.33
C ASN A 121 8.62 1.04 -16.43
N SER A 122 9.09 0.97 -15.18
CA SER A 122 8.61 -0.04 -14.24
C SER A 122 7.15 0.18 -13.82
N TYR A 123 6.70 1.45 -13.74
CA TYR A 123 5.31 1.80 -13.53
C TYR A 123 4.44 1.36 -14.73
N VAL A 124 4.87 1.60 -15.96
CA VAL A 124 4.18 1.13 -17.17
C VAL A 124 4.02 -0.40 -17.14
N ILE A 125 5.07 -1.16 -16.78
CA ILE A 125 4.92 -2.62 -16.65
C ILE A 125 3.86 -2.98 -15.60
N GLY A 126 3.80 -2.25 -14.49
CA GLY A 126 2.74 -2.43 -13.51
C GLY A 126 1.33 -2.20 -14.09
N HIS A 127 1.15 -1.14 -14.86
CA HIS A 127 -0.10 -0.84 -15.55
C HIS A 127 -0.52 -1.98 -16.50
N LEU A 128 0.39 -2.44 -17.36
CA LEU A 128 0.11 -3.52 -18.31
C LEU A 128 -0.25 -4.85 -17.60
N VAL A 129 0.45 -5.17 -16.50
CA VAL A 129 0.17 -6.39 -15.73
C VAL A 129 -1.20 -6.33 -15.08
N VAL A 130 -1.57 -5.21 -14.43
CA VAL A 130 -2.88 -5.14 -13.77
C VAL A 130 -4.02 -5.07 -14.78
N ALA A 131 -3.83 -4.41 -15.92
CA ALA A 131 -4.83 -4.37 -16.99
C ALA A 131 -5.05 -5.78 -17.58
N TYR A 132 -3.98 -6.54 -17.82
CA TYR A 132 -4.05 -7.91 -18.31
C TYR A 132 -4.77 -8.85 -17.32
N ILE A 133 -4.45 -8.75 -16.03
CA ILE A 133 -5.11 -9.56 -14.99
C ILE A 133 -6.59 -9.17 -14.86
N TYR A 134 -6.91 -7.87 -14.89
CA TYR A 134 -8.28 -7.37 -14.83
C TYR A 134 -9.11 -7.85 -16.03
N ALA A 135 -8.48 -7.92 -17.21
CA ALA A 135 -9.05 -8.49 -18.43
C ALA A 135 -9.22 -10.01 -18.43
N GLY A 136 -9.01 -10.69 -17.30
CA GLY A 136 -9.12 -12.15 -17.21
C GLY A 136 -7.95 -12.89 -17.86
N ASN A 137 -6.77 -12.26 -17.95
CA ASN A 137 -5.59 -12.77 -18.64
C ASN A 137 -5.81 -12.95 -20.14
N SER A 138 -6.54 -12.01 -20.77
CA SER A 138 -6.74 -11.95 -22.21
C SER A 138 -6.05 -10.73 -22.81
N ALA A 139 -5.35 -10.94 -23.92
CA ALA A 139 -4.75 -9.86 -24.71
C ALA A 139 -5.77 -9.15 -25.62
N ASP A 140 -6.90 -9.79 -25.91
CA ASP A 140 -7.86 -9.36 -26.93
C ASP A 140 -8.78 -8.21 -26.48
N THR A 141 -8.71 -7.83 -25.20
CA THR A 141 -9.59 -6.83 -24.59
C THR A 141 -8.99 -5.42 -24.56
N GLY A 142 -7.83 -5.22 -25.20
CA GLY A 142 -7.11 -3.95 -25.16
C GLY A 142 -6.31 -3.71 -23.87
N ALA A 143 -5.92 -4.79 -23.16
CA ALA A 143 -5.11 -4.69 -21.94
C ALA A 143 -3.73 -4.02 -22.12
N PHE A 144 -3.26 -3.93 -23.37
CA PHE A 144 -1.99 -3.31 -23.76
C PHE A 144 -2.16 -2.03 -24.59
N HIS A 145 -3.40 -1.52 -24.69
CA HIS A 145 -3.67 -0.15 -25.14
C HIS A 145 -3.43 0.82 -24.00
#